data_AF-A0A4R2DA66-F1
#
_entry.id   AF-A0A4R2DA66-F1
#
_cell.length_a   1.000
_cell.length_b   1.000
_cell.length_c   1.000
_cell.angle_alpha   90.00
_cell.angle_beta   90.00
_cell.angle_gamma   90.00
#
_symmetry.space_group_name_H-M   'P 1'
#
loop_
_entity.id
_entity.type
_entity.pdbx_description
1 polymer ?
#
loop_
_entity_poly.entity_id
_entity_poly.type
_entity_poly.pdbx_seq_one_letter_code
_entity_poly.pdbx_strand_id
1 'polypeptide(L)'
;MGWRDLEAMNDRMIFTAYQEAVRLSFFKNGVVDPARPLQDIQAILHHPGLDGAFTLGSGMLSAIAASTHYLVIDRSRYPSLFVPNTASEKTRVRANARPGTPWYEVSKVNDRHSGILLLELREA
;
A
#
# COMPACT_ATOMS: atom_id res chain seq x y z
N MET A 1 10.04 30.00 -5.73
CA MET A 1 9.83 28.54 -5.81
C MET A 1 10.98 27.89 -5.07
N GLY A 2 10.70 27.23 -3.95
CA GLY A 2 11.69 26.48 -3.17
C GLY A 2 11.71 25.00 -3.53
N TRP A 3 12.73 24.27 -3.07
CA TRP A 3 12.87 22.82 -3.30
C TRP A 3 11.63 22.01 -2.89
N ARG A 4 11.01 22.37 -1.76
CA ARG A 4 9.77 21.72 -1.27
C ARG A 4 8.58 21.90 -2.20
N ASP A 5 8.50 23.03 -2.90
CA ASP A 5 7.42 23.27 -3.86
C ASP A 5 7.58 22.34 -5.08
N LEU A 6 8.82 22.15 -5.54
CA LEU A 6 9.14 21.26 -6.65
C LEU A 6 8.89 19.78 -6.30
N GLU A 7 9.23 19.36 -5.09
CA GLU A 7 8.94 18.02 -4.57
C GLU A 7 7.42 17.75 -4.57
N ALA A 8 6.63 18.67 -4.02
CA ALA A 8 5.17 18.56 -4.02
C ALA A 8 4.56 18.54 -5.44
N MET A 9 5.14 19.29 -6.39
CA MET A 9 4.70 19.26 -7.79
C MET A 9 4.99 17.93 -8.47
N ASN A 10 6.17 17.34 -8.22
CA ASN A 10 6.54 16.02 -8.74
C ASN A 10 5.64 14.92 -8.16
N ASP A 11 5.43 14.92 -6.85
CA ASP A 11 4.54 13.97 -6.17
C ASP A 11 3.13 14.02 -6.78
N ARG A 12 2.59 15.24 -6.99
CA ARG A 12 1.27 15.43 -7.60
C ARG A 12 1.18 14.84 -9.00
N MET A 13 2.22 14.95 -9.84
CA MET A 13 2.23 14.34 -11.17
C MET A 13 2.19 12.81 -11.09
N ILE A 14 3.06 12.21 -10.27
CA ILE A 14 3.15 10.75 -10.12
C ILE A 14 1.81 10.18 -9.64
N PHE A 15 1.20 10.82 -8.63
CA PHE A 15 -0.10 10.42 -8.12
C PHE A 15 -1.25 10.59 -9.13
N THR A 16 -1.14 11.46 -10.12
CA THR A 16 -2.20 11.60 -11.14
C THR A 16 -2.16 10.45 -12.16
N ALA A 17 -0.98 9.88 -12.43
CA ALA A 17 -0.80 8.89 -13.50
C ALA A 17 -0.98 7.43 -13.04
N TYR A 18 -0.65 7.11 -11.78
CA TYR A 18 -0.50 5.72 -11.32
C TYR A 18 -1.40 5.32 -10.15
N GLN A 19 -2.38 6.15 -9.80
CA GLN A 19 -3.30 5.86 -8.71
C GLN A 19 -4.28 4.74 -9.05
N GLU A 20 -4.50 3.87 -8.08
CA GLU A 20 -5.56 2.88 -8.08
C GLU A 20 -6.42 2.98 -6.82
N ALA A 21 -7.69 2.59 -6.96
CA ALA A 21 -8.64 2.58 -5.87
C ALA A 21 -8.34 1.41 -4.91
N VAL A 22 -8.06 1.74 -3.65
CA VAL A 22 -7.81 0.76 -2.59
C VAL A 22 -8.69 1.04 -1.38
N ARG A 23 -9.06 -0.01 -0.65
CA ARG A 23 -9.80 0.08 0.61
C ARG A 23 -8.89 -0.26 1.78
N LEU A 24 -8.75 0.67 2.71
CA LEU A 24 -8.12 0.45 4.01
C LEU A 24 -9.18 -0.06 4.99
N SER A 25 -8.89 -1.21 5.60
CA SER A 25 -9.70 -1.83 6.64
C SER A 25 -8.88 -1.93 7.92
N PHE A 26 -9.40 -1.38 9.01
CA PHE A 26 -8.71 -1.35 10.29
C PHE A 26 -9.22 -2.49 11.17
N PHE A 27 -8.29 -3.24 11.76
CA PHE A 27 -8.58 -4.35 12.65
C PHE A 27 -7.98 -4.09 14.03
N LYS A 28 -8.74 -4.42 15.06
CA LYS A 28 -8.33 -4.43 16.46
C LYS A 28 -8.55 -5.82 17.03
N ASN A 29 -7.48 -6.45 17.51
CA ASN A 29 -7.48 -7.82 18.02
C ASN A 29 -8.10 -8.84 17.03
N GLY A 30 -7.82 -8.68 15.74
CA GLY A 30 -8.30 -9.58 14.68
C GLY A 30 -9.74 -9.35 14.23
N VAL A 31 -10.47 -8.41 14.83
CA VAL A 31 -11.83 -8.02 14.43
C VAL A 31 -11.81 -6.64 13.79
N VAL A 32 -12.67 -6.36 12.82
CA VAL A 32 -12.81 -5.02 12.22
C VAL A 32 -13.09 -4.01 13.35
N ASP A 33 -12.30 -2.95 13.41
CA ASP A 33 -12.42 -1.92 14.43
C ASP A 33 -13.62 -1.01 14.11
N PRO A 34 -14.72 -1.05 14.88
CA PRO A 34 -15.89 -0.21 14.60
C PRO A 34 -15.62 1.27 14.88
N ALA A 35 -14.58 1.61 15.66
CA ALA A 35 -14.22 3.00 15.93
C ALA A 35 -13.48 3.66 14.77
N ARG A 36 -12.91 2.88 13.83
CA ARG A 36 -12.19 3.37 12.66
C ARG A 36 -12.93 2.93 11.39
N PRO A 37 -13.66 3.85 10.72
CA PRO A 37 -14.40 3.48 9.51
C PRO A 37 -13.45 3.03 8.41
N LEU A 38 -13.93 2.12 7.57
CA LEU A 38 -13.25 1.72 6.33
C LEU A 38 -13.02 2.96 5.46
N GLN A 39 -11.85 3.08 4.84
CA GLN A 39 -11.52 4.23 3.99
C GLN A 39 -11.19 3.77 2.57
N ASP A 40 -11.94 4.24 1.59
CA ASP A 40 -11.60 4.08 0.17
C ASP A 40 -10.74 5.27 -0.27
N ILE A 41 -9.53 4.99 -0.74
CA ILE A 41 -8.54 6.01 -1.14
C ILE A 41 -7.95 5.70 -2.51
N GLN A 42 -7.32 6.71 -3.10
CA GLN A 42 -6.50 6.58 -4.30
C GLN A 42 -5.02 6.55 -3.89
N ALA A 43 -4.34 5.46 -4.22
CA ALA A 43 -2.96 5.24 -3.83
C ALA A 43 -2.21 4.49 -4.95
N ILE A 44 -0.89 4.50 -4.92
CA ILE A 44 -0.10 3.74 -5.90
C ILE A 44 0.30 2.43 -5.24
N LEU A 45 -0.22 1.31 -5.75
CA LEU A 45 0.18 -0.02 -5.29
C LEU A 45 1.24 -0.58 -6.24
N HIS A 46 2.49 -0.57 -5.76
CA HIS A 46 3.63 -1.11 -6.47
C HIS A 46 3.82 -2.58 -6.12
N HIS A 47 4.00 -3.39 -7.16
CA HIS A 47 4.34 -4.80 -7.04
C HIS A 47 5.76 -4.96 -7.60
N PRO A 48 6.75 -5.40 -6.81
CA PRO A 48 8.03 -5.77 -7.39
C PRO A 48 7.77 -6.88 -8.41
N GLY A 49 8.49 -6.87 -9.52
CA GLY A 49 8.28 -7.81 -10.62
C GLY A 49 8.63 -9.26 -10.23
N LEU A 50 8.92 -10.09 -11.23
CA LEU A 50 9.29 -11.51 -11.03
C LEU A 50 10.67 -11.71 -10.35
N ASP A 51 11.20 -10.72 -9.65
CA ASP A 51 12.42 -10.78 -8.84
C ASP A 51 12.18 -11.69 -7.62
N GLY A 52 12.18 -13.01 -7.86
CA GLY A 52 11.77 -14.06 -6.94
C GLY A 52 11.22 -15.32 -7.61
N ALA A 53 11.05 -15.29 -8.94
CA ALA A 53 10.77 -16.48 -9.72
C ALA A 53 12.01 -17.37 -9.85
N PHE A 54 11.85 -18.65 -9.55
CA PHE A 54 12.83 -19.69 -9.82
C PHE A 54 12.25 -20.68 -10.83
N THR A 55 13.11 -21.22 -11.68
CA THR A 55 12.71 -22.18 -12.71
C THR A 55 12.41 -23.52 -12.07
N LEU A 56 11.16 -23.97 -12.11
CA LEU A 56 10.85 -25.39 -12.01
C LEU A 56 11.27 -26.03 -13.34
N GLY A 57 11.93 -27.18 -13.28
CA GLY A 57 12.41 -27.90 -14.48
C GLY A 57 11.33 -28.01 -15.57
N SER A 58 11.77 -28.07 -16.85
CA SER A 58 10.95 -27.92 -18.07
C SER A 58 10.46 -26.50 -18.41
N GLY A 59 11.13 -25.46 -17.90
CA GLY A 59 10.83 -24.07 -18.31
C GLY A 59 9.57 -23.49 -17.67
N MET A 60 9.08 -24.11 -16.60
CA MET A 60 7.95 -23.63 -15.82
C MET A 60 8.48 -22.69 -14.74
N LEU A 61 8.12 -21.40 -14.78
CA LEU A 61 8.51 -20.46 -13.75
C LEU A 61 7.57 -20.60 -12.54
N SER A 62 8.14 -20.77 -11.34
CA SER A 62 7.40 -20.67 -10.08
C SER A 62 7.91 -19.47 -9.31
N ALA A 63 7.02 -18.52 -9.01
CA ALA A 63 7.33 -17.42 -8.10
C ALA A 63 7.08 -17.89 -6.67
N ILE A 64 8.13 -17.90 -5.82
CA ILE A 64 7.90 -18.02 -4.38
C ILE A 64 7.22 -16.71 -3.96
N ALA A 65 5.93 -16.81 -3.67
CA ALA A 65 5.04 -15.76 -3.23
C ALA A 65 5.39 -15.25 -1.82
N ALA A 66 6.57 -14.68 -1.67
CA ALA A 66 6.87 -13.71 -0.62
C ALA A 66 7.04 -12.33 -1.27
N SER A 67 6.14 -12.00 -2.20
CA SER A 67 6.13 -10.70 -2.88
C SER A 67 5.79 -9.63 -1.84
N THR A 68 6.82 -8.91 -1.42
CA THR A 68 6.65 -7.72 -0.59
C THR A 68 6.11 -6.63 -1.50
N HIS A 69 4.89 -6.17 -1.27
CA HIS A 69 4.29 -5.10 -2.06
C HIS A 69 4.50 -3.76 -1.37
N TYR A 70 4.36 -2.66 -2.09
CA TYR A 70 4.43 -1.32 -1.51
C TYR A 70 3.19 -0.51 -1.86
N LEU A 71 2.60 0.16 -0.88
CA LEU A 71 1.55 1.15 -1.10
C LEU A 71 2.09 2.54 -0.80
N VAL A 72 1.98 3.43 -1.77
CA VAL A 72 2.41 4.82 -1.66
C VAL A 72 1.17 5.70 -1.59
N ILE A 73 1.04 6.49 -0.53
CA ILE A 73 -0.11 7.35 -0.28
C ILE A 73 0.33 8.81 -0.18
N ASP A 74 -0.37 9.69 -0.89
CA ASP A 74 -0.17 11.13 -0.87
C ASP A 74 -0.72 11.72 0.45
N ARG A 75 0.16 12.18 1.34
CA ARG A 75 -0.27 12.77 2.62
C ARG A 75 -0.95 14.13 2.44
N SER A 76 -0.71 14.82 1.33
CA SER A 76 -1.39 16.09 1.06
C SER A 76 -2.89 15.90 0.78
N ARG A 77 -3.26 14.75 0.19
CA ARG A 77 -4.67 14.39 -0.07
C ARG A 77 -5.34 13.75 1.13
N TYR A 78 -4.59 13.05 1.97
CA TYR A 78 -5.09 12.35 3.14
C TYR A 78 -4.34 12.74 4.42
N PRO A 79 -4.38 14.01 4.84
CA PRO A 79 -3.54 14.52 5.93
C PRO A 79 -3.88 13.91 7.30
N SER A 80 -5.13 13.49 7.49
CA SER A 80 -5.62 12.86 8.72
C SER A 80 -5.54 11.33 8.69
N LEU A 81 -5.01 10.73 7.63
CA LEU A 81 -4.92 9.27 7.52
C LEU A 81 -3.86 8.74 8.48
N PHE A 82 -4.31 7.85 9.37
CA PHE A 82 -3.47 7.13 10.30
C PHE A 82 -3.58 5.63 10.01
N VAL A 83 -2.44 4.98 9.78
CA VAL A 83 -2.35 3.55 9.47
C VAL A 83 -1.74 2.82 10.67
N PRO A 84 -2.56 2.22 11.56
CA PRO A 84 -2.04 1.44 12.66
C PRO A 84 -1.36 0.17 12.14
N ASN A 85 -0.20 -0.14 12.74
CA ASN A 85 0.52 -1.39 12.51
C ASN A 85 1.23 -1.83 13.80
N THR A 86 0.45 -2.17 14.81
CA THR A 86 0.94 -2.74 16.07
C THR A 86 0.52 -4.20 16.18
N ALA A 87 0.94 -4.90 17.24
CA ALA A 87 0.53 -6.29 17.47
C ALA A 87 -0.99 -6.43 17.66
N SER A 88 -1.64 -5.43 18.29
CA SER A 88 -3.08 -5.44 18.57
C SER A 88 -3.90 -4.73 17.51
N GLU A 89 -3.30 -3.88 16.69
CA GLU A 89 -3.99 -3.09 15.67
C GLU A 89 -3.31 -3.26 14.31
N LYS A 90 -4.01 -3.93 13.40
CA LYS A 90 -3.52 -4.23 12.06
C LYS A 90 -4.36 -3.55 11.01
N THR A 91 -3.72 -3.14 9.92
CA THR A 91 -4.41 -2.59 8.76
C THR A 91 -4.31 -3.59 7.62
N ARG A 92 -5.45 -3.85 6.97
CA ARG A 92 -5.52 -4.60 5.72
C ARG A 92 -5.93 -3.70 4.58
N VAL A 93 -5.38 -3.94 3.40
CA VAL A 93 -5.61 -3.18 2.18
C VAL A 93 -6.24 -4.08 1.15
N ARG A 94 -7.37 -3.69 0.57
CA ARG A 94 -7.97 -4.38 -0.58
C ARG A 94 -7.74 -3.56 -1.84
N ALA A 95 -7.16 -4.14 -2.87
CA ALA A 95 -7.02 -3.48 -4.17
C ALA A 95 -8.33 -3.62 -4.97
N ASN A 96 -9.18 -2.60 -4.94
CA ASN A 96 -10.51 -2.67 -5.57
C ASN A 96 -10.44 -2.63 -7.10
N ALA A 97 -9.38 -2.02 -7.66
CA ALA A 97 -9.21 -1.88 -9.11
C ALA A 97 -8.63 -3.12 -9.79
N ARG A 98 -8.13 -4.11 -9.03
CA ARG A 98 -7.48 -5.30 -9.58
C ARG A 98 -8.45 -6.48 -9.70
N PRO A 99 -8.32 -7.32 -10.74
CA PRO A 99 -9.07 -8.57 -10.84
C PRO A 99 -8.90 -9.44 -9.58
N GLY A 100 -10.01 -9.98 -9.07
CA GLY A 100 -10.02 -10.78 -7.84
C GLY A 100 -9.97 -9.98 -6.54
N THR A 101 -9.81 -8.65 -6.60
CA THR A 101 -9.80 -7.75 -5.44
C THR A 101 -8.89 -8.24 -4.29
N PRO A 102 -7.59 -8.44 -4.55
CA PRO A 102 -6.68 -9.07 -3.61
C PRO A 102 -6.56 -8.28 -2.31
N TRP A 103 -6.33 -9.01 -1.22
CA TRP A 103 -6.12 -8.47 0.11
C TRP A 103 -4.65 -8.55 0.49
N TYR A 104 -4.20 -7.48 1.14
CA TYR A 104 -2.85 -7.34 1.66
C TYR A 104 -2.91 -6.94 3.12
N GLU A 105 -1.93 -7.36 3.92
CA GLU A 105 -1.73 -6.91 5.28
C GLU A 105 -0.54 -5.96 5.36
N VAL A 106 -0.68 -4.87 6.12
CA VAL A 106 0.41 -3.92 6.36
C VAL A 106 1.46 -4.56 7.29
N SER A 107 2.66 -4.74 6.75
CA SER A 107 3.84 -5.27 7.44
C SER A 107 4.64 -4.16 8.13
N LYS A 108 4.86 -3.03 7.43
CA LYS A 108 5.58 -1.86 7.96
C LYS A 108 4.96 -0.56 7.46
N VAL A 109 5.15 0.49 8.24
CA VAL A 109 4.73 1.86 7.92
C VAL A 109 5.96 2.76 7.99
N ASN A 110 6.23 3.50 6.94
CA ASN A 110 7.23 4.55 6.91
C ASN A 110 6.55 5.90 6.68
N ASP A 111 6.52 6.71 7.72
CA ASP A 111 5.91 8.03 7.79
C ASP A 111 6.94 9.16 7.91
N ARG A 112 8.24 8.85 7.73
CA ARG A 112 9.36 9.80 7.88
C ARG A 112 9.38 10.89 6.83
N HIS A 113 8.74 10.66 5.68
CA HIS A 113 8.64 11.62 4.59
C HIS A 113 7.39 12.48 4.75
N SER A 114 7.52 13.81 4.63
CA SER A 114 6.43 14.75 4.88
C SER A 114 5.33 14.72 3.80
N GLY A 115 5.68 14.39 2.56
CA GLY A 115 4.74 14.35 1.43
C GLY A 115 4.05 13.01 1.24
N ILE A 116 4.68 11.92 1.70
CA ILE A 116 4.33 10.57 1.28
C ILE A 116 4.32 9.61 2.47
N LEU A 117 3.29 8.78 2.54
CA LEU A 117 3.20 7.66 3.46
C LEU A 117 3.47 6.37 2.69
N LEU A 118 4.52 5.64 3.04
CA LEU A 118 4.92 4.40 2.38
C LEU A 118 4.59 3.22 3.28
N LEU A 119 3.82 2.26 2.78
CA LEU A 119 3.47 1.03 3.47
C LEU A 119 4.14 -0.16 2.79
N GLU A 120 4.80 -1.00 3.58
CA GLU A 120 5.21 -2.34 3.15
C GLU A 120 4.03 -3.29 3.39
N LEU A 121 3.66 -4.05 2.36
CA LEU A 121 2.50 -4.92 2.33
C LEU A 121 2.93 -6.37 2.10
N ARG A 122 2.18 -7.31 2.68
CA ARG A 122 2.29 -8.75 2.42
C ARG A 122 0.93 -9.29 2.01
N GLU A 123 0.91 -10.35 1.23
CA GLU A 123 -0.32 -11.05 0.91
C GLU A 123 -0.95 -11.61 2.20
N ALA A 124 -2.27 -11.46 2.33
CA ALA A 124 -3.05 -11.80 3.52
C ALA A 124 -3.81 -13.13 3.37
#